data_AF-A0A535AT69-F1
#
_entry.id   AF-A0A535AT69-F1
#
_cell.length_a   1.000
_cell.length_b   1.000
_cell.length_c   1.000
_cell.angle_alpha   90.00
_cell.angle_beta   90.00
_cell.angle_gamma   90.00
#
_symmetry.space_group_name_H-M   'P 1'
#
loop_
_entity.id
_entity.type
_entity.pdbx_description
1 polymer ?
#
loop_
_entity_poly.entity_id
_entity_poly.type
_entity_poly.pdbx_seq_one_letter_code
_entity_poly.pdbx_strand_id
1 'polypeptide(L)'
;MMYVILVVVILIGQMGNLPFFSGSPAGNPKNALHTPANITADLKCGQPAFKLCPSPWFGPSPTKDAGAFKFPFWRFQWPGSYSGTSAKPKPLIFQEPQIVTKSTPYPITFTWDFLAAAGSLVLFASIVAFIVMAIRGAPLRLFFTTYGRTLRQLALPIMTIAFILGIAAVMNFSGMTSTLALLMAKTGAVFPFFSAVIGALGVFLTGSDTASNTLFGPMQAFTAKQIVIGGHHLSPILTAGTNSSGGVMGKMISPQNLSVGAAGVNRVGSEGEIFRRTIGYSLILTAAVGLVAMIEVYLIPGIIPTLS
;
A
#
# COMPACT_ATOMS: atom_id res chain seq x y z
N MET A 1 -11.79 -11.26 -25.35
CA MET A 1 -11.02 -10.06 -25.76
C MET A 1 -10.79 -9.08 -24.60
N MET A 2 -11.82 -8.68 -23.85
CA MET A 2 -11.69 -7.72 -22.72
C MET A 2 -10.78 -8.20 -21.57
N TYR A 3 -10.85 -9.48 -21.19
CA TYR A 3 -9.95 -10.06 -20.17
C TYR A 3 -8.49 -10.09 -20.61
N VAL A 4 -8.21 -10.35 -21.89
CA VAL A 4 -6.84 -10.37 -22.42
C VAL A 4 -6.25 -8.96 -22.38
N ILE A 5 -7.02 -7.95 -22.77
CA ILE A 5 -6.60 -6.55 -22.69
C ILE A 5 -6.35 -6.16 -21.22
N LEU A 6 -7.23 -6.56 -20.30
CA LEU A 6 -7.06 -6.28 -18.87
C LEU A 6 -5.77 -6.92 -18.32
N VAL A 7 -5.52 -8.19 -18.61
CA VAL A 7 -4.32 -8.90 -18.17
C VAL A 7 -3.05 -8.28 -18.75
N VAL A 8 -3.06 -7.94 -20.05
CA VAL A 8 -1.92 -7.27 -20.71
C VAL A 8 -1.64 -5.90 -20.08
N VAL A 9 -2.67 -5.09 -19.81
CA VAL A 9 -2.52 -3.78 -19.17
C VAL A 9 -1.98 -3.91 -17.74
N ILE A 10 -2.46 -4.89 -16.97
CA ILE A 10 -1.94 -5.17 -15.62
C ILE A 10 -0.47 -5.58 -15.71
N LEU A 11 -0.12 -6.51 -16.60
CA LEU A 11 1.26 -6.97 -16.75
C LEU A 11 2.20 -5.84 -17.17
N ILE A 12 1.81 -5.01 -18.13
CA ILE A 12 2.58 -3.82 -18.56
C ILE A 12 2.77 -2.85 -17.38
N GLY A 13 1.70 -2.57 -16.62
CA GLY A 13 1.77 -1.72 -15.43
C GLY A 13 2.66 -2.27 -14.31
N GLN A 14 2.86 -3.59 -14.26
CA GLN A 14 3.73 -4.26 -13.29
C GLN A 14 5.14 -4.58 -13.83
N MET A 15 5.44 -4.28 -15.11
CA MET A 15 6.73 -4.66 -15.73
C MET A 15 7.94 -4.15 -14.95
N GLY A 16 7.89 -2.92 -14.40
CA GLY A 16 8.99 -2.36 -13.61
C GLY A 16 9.21 -3.04 -12.25
N ASN A 17 8.26 -3.85 -11.78
CA ASN A 17 8.31 -4.58 -10.50
C ASN A 17 8.56 -6.09 -10.69
N LEU A 18 8.66 -6.56 -11.93
CA LEU A 18 8.97 -7.96 -12.21
C LEU A 18 10.44 -8.27 -11.89
N PRO A 19 10.77 -9.46 -11.35
CA PRO A 19 12.12 -9.83 -10.91
C PRO A 19 13.21 -9.68 -11.99
N PHE A 20 12.83 -9.82 -13.25
CA PHE A 20 13.72 -9.72 -14.39
C PHE A 20 14.05 -8.26 -14.77
N PHE A 21 13.10 -7.34 -14.58
CA PHE A 21 13.21 -5.93 -15.01
C PHE A 21 13.58 -4.96 -13.87
N SER A 22 13.44 -5.39 -12.61
CA SER A 22 13.85 -4.64 -11.40
C SER A 22 15.37 -4.71 -11.12
N GLY A 23 16.11 -5.40 -11.99
CA GLY A 23 17.55 -5.68 -11.87
C GLY A 23 17.80 -6.90 -11.00
N SER A 24 18.53 -7.89 -11.49
CA SER A 24 18.95 -9.06 -10.69
C SER A 24 20.40 -8.90 -10.22
N PRO A 25 20.69 -8.94 -8.90
CA PRO A 25 19.75 -8.93 -7.76
C PRO A 25 18.99 -7.59 -7.62
N ALA A 26 17.79 -7.66 -7.03
CA ALA A 26 16.84 -6.55 -6.90
C ALA A 26 17.53 -5.28 -6.37
N GLY A 27 17.48 -4.19 -7.15
CA GLY A 27 18.13 -2.92 -6.78
C GLY A 27 19.58 -2.76 -7.23
N ASN A 28 20.14 -3.68 -8.03
CA ASN A 28 21.42 -3.46 -8.70
C ASN A 28 21.23 -2.49 -9.88
N PRO A 29 21.79 -1.27 -9.83
CA PRO A 29 21.59 -0.25 -10.86
C PRO A 29 22.20 -0.61 -12.21
N LYS A 30 23.08 -1.64 -12.28
CA LYS A 30 23.71 -2.07 -13.53
C LYS A 30 22.85 -2.99 -14.40
N ASN A 31 21.90 -3.71 -13.79
CA ASN A 31 21.10 -4.76 -14.46
C ASN A 31 19.61 -4.43 -14.52
N ALA A 32 19.16 -3.34 -13.89
CA ALA A 32 17.78 -2.88 -13.95
C ALA A 32 17.50 -2.15 -15.27
N LEU A 33 16.24 -2.13 -15.72
CA LEU A 33 15.88 -1.26 -16.84
C LEU A 33 16.21 0.19 -16.49
N HIS A 34 17.13 0.78 -17.26
CA HIS A 34 17.49 2.18 -17.15
C HIS A 34 16.31 3.06 -17.59
N THR A 35 16.15 4.19 -16.92
CA THR A 35 15.30 5.31 -17.36
C THR A 35 15.67 5.69 -18.80
N PRO A 36 14.75 5.75 -19.79
CA PRO A 36 13.30 5.91 -19.65
C PRO A 36 12.45 4.61 -19.79
N ALA A 37 13.07 3.44 -19.84
CA ALA A 37 12.34 2.18 -20.08
C ALA A 37 11.57 1.68 -18.85
N ASN A 38 11.91 2.16 -17.65
CA ASN A 38 11.24 1.83 -16.40
C ASN A 38 10.38 3.00 -15.92
N ILE A 39 9.18 3.12 -16.48
CA ILE A 39 8.22 4.20 -16.19
C ILE A 39 7.93 4.30 -14.68
N THR A 40 7.89 3.17 -13.96
CA THR A 40 7.66 3.15 -12.51
C THR A 40 8.84 3.69 -11.71
N ALA A 41 10.07 3.47 -12.18
CA ALA A 41 11.30 4.03 -11.61
C ALA A 41 11.43 5.53 -11.89
N ASP A 42 11.07 5.96 -13.09
CA ASP A 42 11.07 7.35 -13.52
C ASP A 42 10.18 8.23 -12.64
N LEU A 43 8.97 7.75 -12.31
CA LEU A 43 8.04 8.45 -11.43
C LEU A 43 8.50 8.51 -9.96
N LYS A 44 9.53 7.75 -9.58
CA LYS A 44 10.12 7.71 -8.23
C LYS A 44 11.52 8.34 -8.16
N CYS A 45 11.99 8.95 -9.24
CA CYS A 45 13.28 9.64 -9.30
C CYS A 45 13.46 10.67 -8.18
N GLY A 46 14.62 10.66 -7.54
CA GLY A 46 15.03 11.57 -6.47
C GLY A 46 14.53 11.21 -5.07
N GLN A 47 13.72 10.15 -4.90
CA GLN A 47 13.42 9.64 -3.57
C GLN A 47 14.69 9.05 -2.93
N PRO A 48 15.08 9.43 -1.69
CA PRO A 48 16.31 8.91 -1.05
C PRO A 48 16.33 7.39 -0.82
N ALA A 49 15.18 6.70 -0.90
CA ALA A 49 15.12 5.24 -0.86
C ALA A 49 15.36 4.58 -2.23
N PHE A 50 15.38 5.36 -3.32
CA PHE A 50 15.45 4.87 -4.69
C PHE A 50 16.86 5.06 -5.27
N LYS A 51 17.64 3.97 -5.32
CA LYS A 51 19.06 3.99 -5.72
C LYS A 51 19.29 4.16 -7.24
N LEU A 52 18.26 3.95 -8.07
CA LEU A 52 18.37 3.98 -9.54
C LEU A 52 18.45 5.39 -10.13
N CYS A 53 17.87 6.40 -9.46
CA CYS A 53 17.80 7.77 -9.95
C CYS A 53 17.91 8.76 -8.77
N PRO A 54 19.12 9.23 -8.43
CA PRO A 54 19.37 9.97 -7.19
C PRO A 54 18.97 11.45 -7.24
N SER A 55 18.85 12.04 -8.43
CA SER A 55 18.45 13.44 -8.62
C SER A 55 16.97 13.58 -8.98
N PRO A 56 16.24 14.53 -8.37
CA PRO A 56 14.90 14.90 -8.84
C PRO A 56 14.97 15.53 -10.23
N TRP A 57 13.86 15.55 -10.95
CA TRP A 57 13.78 16.18 -12.29
C TRP A 57 13.83 17.70 -12.18
N PHE A 58 13.20 18.26 -11.15
CA PHE A 58 13.26 19.68 -10.83
C PHE A 58 13.43 19.88 -9.33
N GLY A 59 14.27 20.85 -8.95
CA GLY A 59 14.51 21.25 -7.56
C GLY A 59 15.90 20.87 -7.00
N PRO A 60 16.26 21.39 -5.81
CA PRO A 60 17.54 21.09 -5.18
C PRO A 60 17.63 19.62 -4.75
N SER A 61 18.85 19.09 -4.69
CA SER A 61 19.08 17.70 -4.28
C SER A 61 18.51 17.42 -2.87
N PRO A 62 18.07 16.17 -2.58
CA PRO A 62 17.56 15.81 -1.25
C PRO A 62 18.49 16.13 -0.08
N THR A 63 19.78 16.26 -0.37
CA THR A 63 20.86 16.57 0.56
C THR A 63 21.05 18.05 0.86
N LYS A 64 20.54 18.97 0.03
CA LYS A 64 20.70 20.42 0.21
C LYS A 64 19.56 21.03 1.02
N ASP A 65 18.31 20.67 0.69
CA ASP A 65 17.12 21.10 1.43
C ASP A 65 16.09 19.97 1.51
N ALA A 66 15.78 19.49 2.70
CA ALA A 66 14.90 18.34 2.88
C ALA A 66 13.43 18.68 2.56
N GLY A 67 12.99 19.91 2.87
CA GLY A 67 11.60 20.37 2.72
C GLY A 67 11.26 21.15 1.45
N ALA A 68 12.24 21.40 0.56
CA ALA A 68 12.00 22.12 -0.68
C ALA A 68 11.08 21.33 -1.64
N PHE A 69 10.32 22.06 -2.46
CA PHE A 69 9.55 21.46 -3.55
C PHE A 69 10.50 20.77 -4.53
N LYS A 70 10.23 19.49 -4.80
CA LYS A 70 10.97 18.66 -5.74
C LYS A 70 9.94 18.01 -6.66
N PHE A 71 10.32 17.80 -7.91
CA PHE A 71 9.50 17.07 -8.87
C PHE A 71 10.18 15.76 -9.24
N PRO A 72 9.47 14.61 -9.25
CA PRO A 72 8.01 14.43 -9.16
C PRO A 72 7.41 14.24 -7.73
N PHE A 73 8.21 14.35 -6.67
CA PHE A 73 7.76 14.16 -5.29
C PHE A 73 8.06 15.37 -4.40
N TRP A 74 7.09 15.80 -3.60
CA TRP A 74 7.31 16.85 -2.61
C TRP A 74 7.28 16.29 -1.19
N ARG A 75 8.33 16.53 -0.40
CA ARG A 75 8.36 16.14 1.01
C ARG A 75 8.10 17.36 1.88
N PHE A 76 6.98 17.33 2.57
CA PHE A 76 6.65 18.33 3.56
C PHE A 76 6.89 17.77 4.97
N GLN A 77 7.50 18.60 5.81
CA GLN A 77 7.70 18.30 7.22
C GLN A 77 6.53 18.89 8.00
N TRP A 78 5.85 18.07 8.80
CA TRP A 78 4.69 18.55 9.54
C TRP A 78 5.10 19.63 10.56
N PRO A 79 4.42 20.79 10.61
CA PRO A 79 4.73 21.86 11.54
C PRO A 79 4.71 21.35 12.99
N GLY A 80 5.76 21.64 13.77
CA GLY A 80 5.87 21.21 15.17
C GLY A 80 6.31 19.75 15.37
N SER A 81 6.57 18.97 14.31
CA SER A 81 7.14 17.60 14.43
C SER A 81 8.67 17.54 14.35
N TYR A 82 9.31 18.63 13.90
CA TYR A 82 10.76 18.75 13.77
C TYR A 82 11.28 20.01 14.47
N SER A 83 12.50 19.93 14.99
CA SER A 83 13.33 21.04 15.46
C SER A 83 14.59 21.13 14.59
N GLY A 84 15.03 22.35 14.25
CA GLY A 84 16.22 22.59 13.41
C GLY A 84 15.93 23.32 12.10
N THR A 85 16.95 23.48 11.27
CA THR A 85 16.86 24.15 9.96
C THR A 85 16.37 23.19 8.87
N SER A 86 15.73 23.72 7.81
CA SER A 86 15.16 22.95 6.67
C SER A 86 16.14 22.00 5.97
N ALA A 87 17.45 22.22 6.13
CA ALA A 87 18.53 21.39 5.61
C ALA A 87 18.88 20.18 6.51
N LYS A 88 18.67 20.26 7.83
CA LYS A 88 18.96 19.19 8.81
C LYS A 88 17.83 19.08 9.86
N PRO A 89 16.65 18.59 9.47
CA PRO A 89 15.51 18.45 10.38
C PRO A 89 15.79 17.38 11.44
N LYS A 90 15.69 17.71 12.73
CA LYS A 90 15.72 16.73 13.83
C LYS A 90 14.29 16.43 14.25
N PRO A 91 13.78 15.20 14.09
CA PRO A 91 12.43 14.88 14.54
C PRO A 91 12.38 14.88 16.07
N LEU A 92 11.24 15.33 16.60
CA LEU A 92 10.99 15.41 18.04
C LEU A 92 10.46 14.09 18.62
N ILE A 93 9.95 13.20 17.76
CA ILE A 93 9.44 11.88 18.15
C ILE A 93 10.55 10.84 17.96
N PHE A 94 10.74 10.01 18.98
CA PHE A 94 11.71 8.91 18.98
C PHE A 94 11.00 7.58 19.08
N GLN A 95 11.52 6.57 18.37
CA GLN A 95 11.20 5.18 18.65
C GLN A 95 12.15 4.68 19.72
N GLU A 96 11.60 4.15 20.81
CA GLU A 96 12.36 3.61 21.92
C GLU A 96 12.40 2.06 21.87
N PRO A 97 13.36 1.42 22.56
CA PRO A 97 13.34 -0.04 22.76
C PRO A 97 12.00 -0.48 23.36
N GLN A 98 11.34 -1.56 22.93
CA GLN A 98 11.86 -2.84 22.40
C GLN A 98 11.63 -3.05 20.88
N ILE A 99 11.12 -2.02 20.19
CA ILE A 99 10.80 -2.08 18.74
C ILE A 99 12.06 -1.83 17.90
N VAL A 100 12.98 -1.03 18.42
CA VAL A 100 14.27 -0.69 17.81
C VAL A 100 15.40 -0.92 18.82
N THR A 101 16.54 -1.42 18.34
CA THR A 101 17.70 -1.79 19.20
C THR A 101 18.38 -0.57 19.83
N LYS A 102 18.22 0.61 19.23
CA LYS A 102 18.69 1.91 19.74
C LYS A 102 17.57 2.93 19.55
N SER A 103 17.50 3.93 20.43
CA SER A 103 16.55 5.03 20.26
C SER A 103 16.81 5.72 18.92
N THR A 104 15.87 5.59 18.00
CA THR A 104 16.01 6.16 16.65
C THR A 104 14.96 7.24 16.42
N PRO A 105 15.36 8.38 15.83
CA PRO A 105 14.45 9.43 15.43
C PRO A 105 13.35 8.90 14.47
N TYR A 106 12.08 9.18 14.74
CA TYR A 106 10.96 8.84 13.86
C TYR A 106 10.59 10.04 12.96
N PRO A 107 10.96 10.03 11.66
CA PRO A 107 10.63 11.13 10.78
C PRO A 107 9.13 11.09 10.41
N ILE A 108 8.35 12.07 10.90
CA ILE A 108 7.00 12.37 10.40
C ILE A 108 7.10 13.19 9.11
N THR A 109 7.60 12.59 8.02
CA THR A 109 7.60 13.26 6.71
C THR A 109 6.37 12.86 5.91
N PHE A 110 5.60 13.83 5.44
CA PHE A 110 4.57 13.57 4.44
C PHE A 110 5.21 13.67 3.05
N THR A 111 5.21 12.57 2.30
CA THR A 111 5.72 12.52 0.94
C THR A 111 4.55 12.56 -0.04
N TRP A 112 4.43 13.66 -0.77
CA TRP A 112 3.43 13.82 -1.81
C TRP A 112 4.03 13.45 -3.16
N ASP A 113 3.78 12.21 -3.60
CA ASP A 113 4.18 11.72 -4.92
C ASP A 113 3.06 12.00 -5.94
N PHE A 114 2.83 13.26 -6.31
CA PHE A 114 1.68 13.66 -7.14
C PHE A 114 1.57 12.87 -8.45
N LEU A 115 2.70 12.55 -9.11
CA LEU A 115 2.71 11.84 -10.39
C LEU A 115 2.58 10.32 -10.25
N ALA A 116 3.15 9.74 -9.19
CA ALA A 116 3.10 8.30 -8.93
C ALA A 116 1.83 7.89 -8.15
N ALA A 117 1.09 8.85 -7.59
CA ALA A 117 -0.17 8.60 -6.93
C ALA A 117 -1.17 7.96 -7.91
N ALA A 118 -1.75 6.82 -7.51
CA ALA A 118 -2.69 6.07 -8.33
C ALA A 118 -3.85 6.95 -8.85
N GLY A 119 -4.34 7.90 -8.05
CA GLY A 119 -5.40 8.82 -8.44
C GLY A 119 -5.03 9.73 -9.62
N SER A 120 -3.80 10.25 -9.65
CA SER A 120 -3.33 11.10 -10.75
C SER A 120 -3.17 10.32 -12.04
N LEU A 121 -2.67 9.09 -11.98
CA LEU A 121 -2.57 8.18 -13.14
C LEU A 121 -3.95 7.87 -13.71
N VAL A 122 -4.95 7.62 -12.85
CA VAL A 122 -6.35 7.41 -13.29
C VAL A 122 -6.92 8.69 -13.91
N LEU A 123 -6.60 9.87 -13.37
CA LEU A 123 -7.01 11.14 -13.96
C LEU A 123 -6.41 11.31 -15.37
N PHE A 124 -5.10 11.07 -15.55
CA PHE A 124 -4.47 11.13 -16.85
C PHE A 124 -5.08 10.12 -17.83
N ALA A 125 -5.29 8.87 -17.40
CA ALA A 125 -5.95 7.86 -18.21
C ALA A 125 -7.37 8.28 -18.63
N SER A 126 -8.12 8.92 -17.72
CA SER A 126 -9.46 9.44 -18.02
C SER A 126 -9.45 10.58 -19.03
N ILE A 127 -8.44 11.46 -18.99
CA ILE A 127 -8.26 12.54 -19.96
C ILE A 127 -7.94 11.96 -21.35
N VAL A 128 -7.01 11.00 -21.42
CA VAL A 128 -6.67 10.34 -22.69
C VAL A 128 -7.89 9.63 -23.28
N ALA A 129 -8.62 8.87 -22.45
CA ALA A 129 -9.86 8.22 -22.88
C ALA A 129 -10.90 9.24 -23.38
N PHE A 130 -11.00 10.39 -22.71
CA PHE A 130 -11.88 11.48 -23.13
C PHE A 130 -11.46 12.11 -24.46
N ILE A 131 -10.16 12.32 -24.71
CA ILE A 131 -9.68 12.85 -26.00
C ILE A 131 -10.11 11.95 -27.16
N VAL A 132 -9.97 10.63 -27.00
CA VAL A 132 -10.41 9.65 -28.02
C VAL A 132 -11.92 9.73 -28.24
N MET A 133 -12.71 9.87 -27.17
CA MET A 133 -14.16 10.05 -27.26
C MET A 133 -14.56 11.39 -27.89
N ALA A 134 -13.82 12.46 -27.60
CA ALA A 134 -14.04 13.79 -28.16
C ALA A 134 -13.78 13.81 -29.67
N ILE A 135 -12.73 13.14 -30.15
CA ILE A 135 -12.44 12.96 -31.59
C ILE A 135 -13.61 12.23 -32.29
N ARG A 136 -14.33 11.36 -31.59
CA ARG A 136 -15.53 10.65 -32.09
C ARG A 136 -16.84 11.41 -31.89
N GLY A 137 -16.80 12.68 -31.48
CA GLY A 137 -17.98 13.56 -31.37
C GLY A 137 -18.65 13.61 -30.00
N ALA A 138 -18.00 13.12 -28.93
CA ALA A 138 -18.55 13.23 -27.58
C ALA A 138 -18.54 14.70 -27.07
N PRO A 139 -19.64 15.19 -26.47
CA PRO A 139 -19.68 16.56 -25.95
C PRO A 139 -18.81 16.72 -24.69
N LEU A 140 -18.05 17.81 -24.62
CA LEU A 140 -17.23 18.19 -23.45
C LEU A 140 -18.01 18.20 -22.13
N ARG A 141 -19.29 18.54 -22.18
CA ARG A 141 -20.18 18.53 -21.01
C ARG A 141 -20.30 17.15 -20.36
N LEU A 142 -20.18 16.07 -21.13
CA LEU A 142 -20.25 14.70 -20.62
C LEU A 142 -19.08 14.40 -19.68
N PHE A 143 -17.88 14.92 -19.98
CA PHE A 143 -16.71 14.75 -19.13
C PHE A 143 -16.91 15.41 -17.76
N PHE A 144 -17.24 16.70 -17.75
CA PHE A 144 -17.41 17.44 -16.50
C PHE A 144 -18.58 16.94 -15.65
N THR A 145 -19.68 16.54 -16.28
CA THR A 145 -20.83 15.96 -15.55
C THR A 145 -20.50 14.61 -14.93
N THR A 146 -19.81 13.73 -15.66
CA THR A 146 -19.37 12.43 -15.15
C THR A 146 -18.33 12.59 -14.04
N TYR A 147 -17.33 13.45 -14.26
CA TYR A 147 -16.31 13.76 -13.26
C TYR A 147 -16.93 14.31 -11.96
N GLY A 148 -17.88 15.24 -12.07
CA GLY A 148 -18.59 15.79 -10.90
C GLY A 148 -19.43 14.74 -10.16
N ARG A 149 -20.07 13.80 -10.88
CA ARG A 149 -20.79 12.68 -10.25
C ARG A 149 -19.83 11.76 -9.51
N THR A 150 -18.71 11.40 -10.13
CA THR A 150 -17.68 10.56 -9.51
C THR A 150 -17.07 11.21 -8.26
N LEU A 151 -16.80 12.52 -8.30
CA LEU A 151 -16.31 13.25 -7.12
C LEU A 151 -17.31 13.21 -5.95
N ARG A 152 -18.61 13.41 -6.21
CA ARG A 152 -19.63 13.30 -5.16
C ARG A 152 -19.75 11.89 -4.60
N GLN A 153 -19.64 10.89 -5.47
CA GLN A 153 -19.66 9.48 -5.06
C GLN A 153 -18.45 9.12 -4.19
N LEU A 154 -17.27 9.70 -4.49
CA LEU A 154 -16.04 9.44 -3.75
C LEU A 154 -15.84 10.34 -2.52
N ALA A 155 -16.59 11.44 -2.37
CA ALA A 155 -16.41 12.40 -1.29
C ALA A 155 -16.53 11.74 0.10
N LEU A 156 -17.54 10.90 0.32
CA LEU A 156 -17.71 10.17 1.57
C LEU A 156 -16.57 9.17 1.82
N PRO A 157 -16.22 8.27 0.88
CA PRO A 157 -15.04 7.41 1.00
C PRO A 157 -13.73 8.16 1.30
N ILE A 158 -13.49 9.31 0.67
CA ILE A 158 -12.29 10.13 0.90
C ILE A 158 -12.23 10.59 2.36
N MET A 159 -13.34 11.09 2.90
CA MET A 159 -13.44 11.51 4.31
C MET A 159 -13.18 10.33 5.26
N THR A 160 -13.78 9.17 4.99
CA THR A 160 -13.57 7.97 5.81
C THR A 160 -12.11 7.53 5.82
N ILE A 161 -11.46 7.51 4.65
CA ILE A 161 -10.03 7.17 4.54
C ILE A 161 -9.20 8.19 5.31
N ALA A 162 -9.48 9.49 5.20
CA ALA A 162 -8.76 10.52 5.94
C ALA A 162 -8.82 10.30 7.47
N PHE A 163 -10.00 9.96 8.01
CA PHE A 163 -10.15 9.64 9.43
C PHE A 163 -9.40 8.36 9.82
N ILE A 164 -9.46 7.30 9.01
CA ILE A 164 -8.75 6.04 9.30
C ILE A 164 -7.24 6.25 9.26
N LEU A 165 -6.71 7.00 8.28
CA LEU A 165 -5.31 7.38 8.22
C LEU A 165 -4.90 8.19 9.46
N GLY A 166 -5.75 9.12 9.90
CA GLY A 166 -5.53 9.91 11.13
C GLY A 166 -5.45 9.03 12.37
N ILE A 167 -6.41 8.12 12.55
CA ILE A 167 -6.42 7.15 13.66
C ILE A 167 -5.19 6.25 13.60
N ALA A 168 -4.85 5.72 12.42
CA ALA A 168 -3.67 4.87 12.24
C ALA A 168 -2.36 5.60 12.60
N ALA A 169 -2.24 6.87 12.22
CA ALA A 169 -1.09 7.71 12.61
C ALA A 169 -1.04 7.92 14.13
N VAL A 170 -2.17 8.23 14.77
CA VAL A 170 -2.25 8.37 16.23
C VAL A 170 -1.90 7.07 16.94
N MET A 171 -2.39 5.92 16.47
CA MET A 171 -2.05 4.60 17.01
C MET A 171 -0.56 4.28 16.87
N ASN A 172 0.05 4.69 15.77
CA ASN A 172 1.49 4.51 15.54
C ASN A 172 2.30 5.40 16.50
N PHE A 173 1.97 6.69 16.59
CA PHE A 173 2.71 7.65 17.42
C PHE A 173 2.52 7.45 18.93
N SER A 174 1.35 6.98 19.36
CA SER A 174 1.07 6.67 20.78
C SER A 174 1.66 5.32 21.23
N GLY A 175 2.29 4.56 20.33
CA GLY A 175 2.86 3.25 20.64
C GLY A 175 1.82 2.12 20.75
N MET A 176 0.52 2.39 20.59
CA MET A 176 -0.53 1.36 20.58
C MET A 176 -0.30 0.28 19.51
N THR A 177 0.16 0.68 18.33
CA THR A 177 0.49 -0.26 17.25
C THR A 177 1.63 -1.20 17.66
N SER A 178 2.59 -0.70 18.44
CA SER A 178 3.75 -1.46 18.89
C SER A 178 3.43 -2.43 20.03
N THR A 179 2.56 -2.03 20.97
CA THR A 179 2.12 -2.93 22.04
C THR A 179 1.32 -4.10 21.48
N LEU A 180 0.45 -3.84 20.51
CA LEU A 180 -0.28 -4.90 19.81
C LEU A 180 0.67 -5.81 19.02
N ALA A 181 1.69 -5.25 18.37
CA ALA A 181 2.70 -6.02 17.67
C ALA A 181 3.50 -6.96 18.61
N LEU A 182 3.89 -6.48 19.80
CA LEU A 182 4.57 -7.30 20.80
C LEU A 182 3.68 -8.43 21.34
N LEU A 183 2.38 -8.17 21.50
CA LEU A 183 1.42 -9.21 21.86
C LEU A 183 1.31 -10.26 20.77
N MET A 184 1.18 -9.84 19.51
CA MET A 184 1.10 -10.73 18.36
C MET A 184 2.40 -11.51 18.13
N ALA A 185 3.56 -10.94 18.48
CA ALA A 185 4.84 -11.63 18.38
C ALA A 185 4.90 -12.90 19.24
N LYS A 186 4.10 -12.98 20.31
CA LYS A 186 3.98 -14.19 21.14
C LYS A 186 3.39 -15.39 20.39
N THR A 187 2.68 -15.17 19.28
CA THR A 187 2.21 -16.28 18.42
C THR A 187 3.35 -17.01 17.71
N GLY A 188 4.54 -16.39 17.64
CA GLY A 188 5.78 -17.00 17.19
C GLY A 188 5.69 -17.57 15.77
N ALA A 189 6.04 -18.86 15.65
CA ALA A 189 6.13 -19.59 14.39
C ALA A 189 4.85 -19.57 13.53
N VAL A 190 3.68 -19.40 14.15
CA VAL A 190 2.37 -19.46 13.46
C VAL A 190 1.89 -18.08 12.98
N PHE A 191 2.61 -17.01 13.31
CA PHE A 191 2.21 -15.65 12.94
C PHE A 191 1.95 -15.43 11.45
N PRO A 192 2.71 -16.00 10.48
CA PRO A 192 2.40 -15.82 9.05
C PRO A 192 1.00 -16.29 8.67
N PHE A 193 0.48 -17.34 9.32
CA PHE A 193 -0.91 -17.77 9.13
C PHE A 193 -1.90 -16.75 9.70
N PHE A 194 -1.67 -16.29 10.94
CA PHE A 194 -2.52 -15.29 11.58
C PHE A 194 -2.48 -13.93 10.89
N SER A 195 -1.37 -13.59 10.23
CA SER A 195 -1.24 -12.39 9.41
C SER A 195 -2.33 -12.30 8.35
N ALA A 196 -2.67 -13.42 7.69
CA ALA A 196 -3.75 -13.49 6.70
C ALA A 196 -5.12 -13.29 7.36
N VAL A 197 -5.35 -13.89 8.53
CA VAL A 197 -6.60 -13.77 9.28
C VAL A 197 -6.81 -12.33 9.78
N ILE A 198 -5.76 -11.69 10.30
CA ILE A 198 -5.79 -10.29 10.74
C ILE A 198 -6.14 -9.38 9.55
N GLY A 199 -5.52 -9.62 8.39
CA GLY A 199 -5.84 -8.89 7.16
C GLY A 199 -7.31 -9.04 6.76
N ALA A 200 -7.81 -10.29 6.74
CA ALA A 200 -9.19 -10.58 6.41
C ALA A 200 -10.18 -9.91 7.38
N LEU A 201 -9.93 -9.99 8.69
CA LEU A 201 -10.75 -9.35 9.72
C LEU A 201 -10.73 -7.82 9.60
N GLY A 202 -9.56 -7.25 9.35
CA GLY A 202 -9.40 -5.82 9.16
C GLY A 202 -10.23 -5.31 7.99
N VAL A 203 -10.20 -5.99 6.84
CA VAL A 203 -10.97 -5.60 5.65
C VAL A 203 -12.45 -5.93 5.78
N PHE A 204 -12.81 -7.02 6.46
CA PHE A 204 -14.21 -7.33 6.78
C PHE A 204 -14.87 -6.17 7.54
N LEU A 205 -14.16 -5.61 8.54
CA LEU A 205 -14.63 -4.48 9.35
C LEU A 205 -14.59 -3.14 8.60
N THR A 206 -13.53 -2.85 7.86
CA THR A 206 -13.37 -1.53 7.20
C THR A 206 -14.02 -1.45 5.81
N GLY A 207 -14.28 -2.59 5.16
CA GLY A 207 -14.73 -2.67 3.77
C GLY A 207 -13.66 -2.29 2.73
N SER A 208 -12.44 -1.94 3.14
CA SER A 208 -11.40 -1.38 2.26
C SER A 208 -10.00 -1.86 2.61
N ASP A 209 -9.32 -2.44 1.61
CA ASP A 209 -7.94 -2.90 1.72
C ASP A 209 -6.99 -1.75 2.07
N THR A 210 -7.16 -0.57 1.46
CA THR A 210 -6.32 0.60 1.73
C THR A 210 -6.43 1.06 3.18
N ALA A 211 -7.66 1.11 3.69
CA ALA A 211 -7.93 1.51 5.06
C ALA A 211 -7.36 0.49 6.06
N SER A 212 -7.61 -0.80 5.82
CA SER A 212 -7.09 -1.89 6.67
C SER A 212 -5.56 -1.98 6.65
N ASN A 213 -4.95 -1.89 5.47
CA ASN A 213 -3.49 -1.93 5.32
C ASN A 213 -2.82 -0.74 6.02
N THR A 214 -3.44 0.43 6.04
CA THR A 214 -2.89 1.57 6.79
C THR A 214 -3.00 1.33 8.30
N LEU A 215 -4.11 0.77 8.76
CA LEU A 215 -4.36 0.55 10.18
C LEU A 215 -3.50 -0.58 10.76
N PHE A 216 -3.43 -1.72 10.08
CA PHE A 216 -2.77 -2.94 10.59
C PHE A 216 -1.44 -3.27 9.92
N GLY A 217 -1.12 -2.70 8.76
CA GLY A 217 0.15 -2.94 8.07
C GLY A 217 1.38 -2.60 8.91
N PRO A 218 1.45 -1.43 9.56
CA PRO A 218 2.56 -1.11 10.46
C PRO A 218 2.68 -2.10 11.63
N MET A 219 1.56 -2.52 12.21
CA MET A 219 1.52 -3.53 13.28
C MET A 219 2.09 -4.88 12.80
N GLN A 220 1.66 -5.34 11.62
CA GLN A 220 2.15 -6.57 10.98
C GLN A 220 3.67 -6.50 10.77
N ALA A 221 4.15 -5.39 10.19
CA ALA A 221 5.55 -5.16 9.91
C ALA A 221 6.41 -5.06 11.19
N PHE A 222 5.90 -4.46 12.26
CA PHE A 222 6.58 -4.44 13.55
C PHE A 222 6.60 -5.82 14.21
N THR A 223 5.51 -6.58 14.09
CA THR A 223 5.44 -7.95 14.63
C THR A 223 6.49 -8.85 13.97
N ALA A 224 6.63 -8.75 12.64
CA ALA A 224 7.62 -9.51 11.88
C ALA A 224 9.06 -9.30 12.38
N LYS A 225 9.41 -8.06 12.76
CA LYS A 225 10.74 -7.75 13.32
C LYS A 225 10.99 -8.39 14.69
N GLN A 226 9.95 -8.73 15.43
CA GLN A 226 10.08 -9.32 16.76
C GLN A 226 10.14 -10.86 16.72
N ILE A 227 9.71 -11.47 15.62
CA ILE A 227 9.69 -12.92 15.47
C ILE A 227 10.96 -13.37 14.74
N VAL A 228 11.68 -14.32 15.34
CA VAL A 228 12.85 -14.98 14.75
C VAL A 228 12.48 -16.41 14.38
N ILE A 229 12.67 -16.79 13.12
CA ILE A 229 12.41 -18.13 12.59
C ILE A 229 13.66 -18.57 11.83
N GLY A 230 14.23 -19.72 12.20
CA GLY A 230 15.40 -20.28 11.51
C GLY A 230 16.67 -19.42 11.57
N GLY A 231 16.82 -18.58 12.60
CA GLY A 231 17.99 -17.70 12.77
C GLY A 231 17.88 -16.33 12.08
N HIS A 232 16.76 -16.05 11.40
CA HIS A 232 16.48 -14.76 10.76
C HIS A 232 15.16 -14.17 11.24
N HIS A 233 15.03 -12.84 11.19
CA HIS A 233 13.76 -12.17 11.48
C HIS A 233 12.76 -12.43 10.35
N LEU A 234 11.49 -12.60 10.71
CA LEU A 234 10.41 -12.72 9.73
C LEU A 234 10.36 -11.45 8.87
N SER A 235 10.21 -11.62 7.55
CA SER A 235 10.21 -10.48 6.63
C SER A 235 8.98 -9.59 6.82
N PRO A 236 9.15 -8.28 7.08
CA PRO A 236 8.04 -7.35 7.15
C PRO A 236 7.27 -7.25 5.83
N ILE A 237 7.95 -7.44 4.69
CA ILE A 237 7.33 -7.42 3.36
C ILE A 237 6.35 -8.57 3.23
N LEU A 238 6.76 -9.77 3.66
CA LEU A 238 5.89 -10.94 3.61
C LEU A 238 4.64 -10.70 4.44
N THR A 239 4.78 -10.29 5.71
CA THR A 239 3.61 -10.05 6.58
C THR A 239 2.70 -8.92 6.08
N ALA A 240 3.26 -7.88 5.46
CA ALA A 240 2.47 -6.82 4.86
C ALA A 240 1.74 -7.29 3.59
N GLY A 241 2.40 -8.11 2.77
CA GLY A 241 1.81 -8.76 1.60
C GLY A 241 0.69 -9.71 1.98
N THR A 242 0.94 -10.58 2.97
CA THR A 242 -0.04 -11.52 3.52
C THR A 242 -1.24 -10.80 4.15
N ASN A 243 -1.03 -9.68 4.85
CA ASN A 243 -2.13 -8.82 5.31
C ASN A 243 -3.03 -8.37 4.15
N SER A 244 -2.42 -7.89 3.06
CA SER A 244 -3.18 -7.42 1.91
C SER A 244 -3.88 -8.57 1.18
N SER A 245 -3.22 -9.71 1.00
CA SER A 245 -3.80 -10.89 0.35
C SER A 245 -4.95 -11.50 1.17
N GLY A 246 -4.79 -11.60 2.49
CA GLY A 246 -5.86 -12.00 3.40
C GLY A 246 -7.00 -10.99 3.43
N GLY A 247 -6.68 -9.70 3.35
CA GLY A 247 -7.64 -8.61 3.24
C GLY A 247 -8.63 -8.78 2.08
N VAL A 248 -8.13 -9.12 0.89
CA VAL A 248 -8.97 -9.41 -0.28
C VAL A 248 -9.98 -10.53 0.00
N MET A 249 -9.59 -11.56 0.76
CA MET A 249 -10.48 -12.66 1.14
C MET A 249 -11.56 -12.21 2.14
N GLY A 250 -11.22 -11.33 3.08
CA GLY A 250 -12.19 -10.69 3.98
C GLY A 250 -13.15 -9.74 3.27
N LYS A 251 -12.72 -9.14 2.16
CA LYS A 251 -13.55 -8.22 1.36
C LYS A 251 -14.78 -8.89 0.75
N MET A 252 -14.76 -10.21 0.53
CA MET A 252 -15.90 -10.96 0.00
C MET A 252 -17.10 -10.96 0.95
N ILE A 253 -16.85 -10.84 2.24
CA ILE A 253 -17.86 -10.88 3.30
C ILE A 253 -18.10 -9.52 3.94
N SER A 254 -17.46 -8.46 3.46
CA SER A 254 -17.65 -7.12 4.04
C SER A 254 -19.08 -6.61 3.76
N PRO A 255 -19.73 -5.95 4.74
CA PRO A 255 -21.10 -5.44 4.55
C PRO A 255 -21.25 -4.54 3.32
N GLN A 256 -20.23 -3.71 3.04
CA GLN A 256 -20.21 -2.82 1.90
C GLN A 256 -20.24 -3.59 0.57
N ASN A 257 -19.40 -4.62 0.41
CA ASN A 257 -19.37 -5.42 -0.82
C ASN A 257 -20.59 -6.31 -0.97
N LEU A 258 -21.13 -6.84 0.13
CA LEU A 258 -22.35 -7.63 0.11
C LEU A 258 -23.54 -6.82 -0.39
N SER A 259 -23.68 -5.57 0.06
CA SER A 259 -24.74 -4.67 -0.39
C SER A 259 -24.61 -4.35 -1.89
N VAL A 260 -23.40 -4.09 -2.39
CA VAL A 260 -23.15 -3.89 -3.82
C VAL A 260 -23.42 -5.15 -4.63
N GLY A 261 -23.02 -6.32 -4.12
CA GLY A 261 -23.27 -7.61 -4.73
C GLY A 261 -24.76 -7.93 -4.83
N ALA A 262 -25.51 -7.70 -3.74
CA ALA A 262 -26.96 -7.86 -3.67
C ALA A 262 -27.69 -6.97 -4.70
N ALA A 263 -27.27 -5.71 -4.83
CA ALA A 263 -27.77 -4.81 -5.85
C ALA A 263 -27.46 -5.30 -7.28
N GLY A 264 -26.24 -5.82 -7.51
CA GLY A 264 -25.80 -6.32 -8.81
C GLY A 264 -26.57 -7.53 -9.33
N VAL A 265 -27.13 -8.36 -8.43
CA VAL A 265 -27.96 -9.53 -8.79
C VAL A 265 -29.47 -9.27 -8.61
N ASN A 266 -29.88 -8.02 -8.41
CA ASN A 266 -31.27 -7.61 -8.16
C ASN A 266 -31.93 -8.33 -6.94
N ARG A 267 -31.15 -8.58 -5.89
CA ARG A 267 -31.60 -9.21 -4.63
C ARG A 267 -31.29 -8.33 -3.41
N VAL A 268 -31.64 -7.04 -3.49
CA VAL A 268 -31.48 -6.09 -2.38
C VAL A 268 -32.26 -6.59 -1.15
N GLY A 269 -31.65 -6.55 0.04
CA GLY A 269 -32.24 -7.12 1.26
C GLY A 269 -31.95 -8.60 1.51
N SER A 270 -31.23 -9.27 0.59
CA SER A 270 -30.79 -10.67 0.74
C SER A 270 -29.30 -10.78 1.11
N GLU A 271 -28.69 -9.73 1.67
CA GLU A 271 -27.26 -9.68 2.00
C GLU A 271 -26.85 -10.81 2.96
N GLY A 272 -27.73 -11.16 3.91
CA GLY A 272 -27.52 -12.25 4.85
C GLY A 272 -27.46 -13.64 4.18
N GLU A 273 -28.26 -13.87 3.13
CA GLU A 273 -28.20 -15.12 2.38
C GLU A 273 -26.91 -15.21 1.56
N ILE A 274 -26.50 -14.11 0.94
CA ILE A 274 -25.22 -14.02 0.22
C ILE A 274 -24.07 -14.28 1.20
N PHE A 275 -24.05 -13.61 2.34
CA PHE A 275 -23.04 -13.80 3.40
C PHE A 275 -22.96 -15.26 3.84
N ARG A 276 -24.10 -15.91 4.12
CA ARG A 276 -24.13 -17.32 4.54
C ARG A 276 -23.53 -18.25 3.49
N ARG A 277 -23.68 -17.93 2.20
CA ARG A 277 -23.08 -18.70 1.11
C ARG A 277 -21.59 -18.37 0.90
N THR A 278 -21.16 -17.14 1.15
CA THR A 278 -19.78 -16.69 0.85
C THR A 278 -18.81 -16.85 2.01
N ILE A 279 -19.28 -16.91 3.27
CA ILE A 279 -18.40 -17.03 4.45
C ILE A 279 -17.51 -18.27 4.41
N GLY A 280 -18.04 -19.42 3.98
CA GLY A 280 -17.25 -20.64 3.84
C GLY A 280 -16.08 -20.46 2.88
N TYR A 281 -16.34 -19.88 1.70
CA TYR A 281 -15.30 -19.60 0.71
C TYR A 281 -14.28 -18.58 1.24
N SER A 282 -14.72 -17.53 1.93
CA SER A 282 -13.83 -16.52 2.51
C SER A 282 -12.89 -17.13 3.56
N LEU A 283 -13.40 -17.97 4.46
CA LEU A 283 -12.59 -18.64 5.48
C LEU A 283 -11.60 -19.63 4.88
N ILE A 284 -12.04 -20.45 3.91
CA ILE A 284 -11.17 -21.43 3.22
C ILE A 284 -10.05 -20.70 2.47
N LEU A 285 -10.37 -19.65 1.73
CA LEU A 285 -9.37 -18.90 0.96
C LEU A 285 -8.43 -18.11 1.89
N THR A 286 -8.93 -17.57 3.00
CA THR A 286 -8.07 -16.93 4.01
C THR A 286 -7.10 -17.94 4.63
N ALA A 287 -7.57 -19.13 4.97
CA ALA A 287 -6.72 -20.20 5.47
C ALA A 287 -5.69 -20.64 4.41
N ALA A 288 -6.09 -20.75 3.14
CA ALA A 288 -5.18 -21.06 2.04
C ALA A 288 -4.07 -20.00 1.90
N VAL A 289 -4.41 -18.71 1.95
CA VAL A 289 -3.41 -17.62 1.95
C VAL A 289 -2.48 -17.71 3.15
N GLY A 290 -3.01 -18.01 4.34
CA GLY A 290 -2.20 -18.23 5.54
C GLY A 290 -1.24 -19.42 5.39
N LEU A 291 -1.69 -20.52 4.78
CA LEU A 291 -0.85 -21.69 4.49
C LEU A 291 0.24 -21.37 3.46
N VAL A 292 -0.09 -20.62 2.40
CA VAL A 292 0.91 -20.15 1.43
C VAL A 292 1.97 -19.31 2.13
N ALA A 293 1.57 -18.37 2.99
CA ALA A 293 2.52 -17.57 3.76
C ALA A 293 3.42 -18.43 4.67
N MET A 294 2.89 -19.50 5.26
CA MET A 294 3.69 -20.46 6.02
C MET A 294 4.70 -21.20 5.11
N ILE A 295 4.26 -21.67 3.93
CA ILE A 295 5.14 -22.33 2.96
C ILE A 295 6.28 -21.39 2.53
N GLU A 296 5.99 -20.12 2.27
CA GLU A 296 6.99 -19.12 1.88
C GLU A 296 8.03 -18.88 2.99
N VAL A 297 7.65 -18.98 4.26
CA VAL A 297 8.58 -18.85 5.40
C VAL A 297 9.42 -20.11 5.60
N TYR A 298 8.81 -21.29 5.58
CA TYR A 298 9.46 -22.54 6.03
C TYR A 298 10.09 -23.35 4.90
N LEU A 299 9.50 -23.35 3.71
CA LEU A 299 9.89 -24.24 2.60
C LEU A 299 10.63 -23.48 1.50
N ILE A 300 10.30 -22.21 1.26
CA ILE A 300 10.86 -21.43 0.14
C ILE A 300 11.28 -20.01 0.58
N PRO A 301 12.19 -19.86 1.56
CA PRO A 301 12.60 -18.55 2.06
C PRO A 301 13.26 -17.66 0.98
N GLY A 302 13.81 -18.28 -0.08
CA GLY A 302 14.45 -17.58 -1.20
C GLY A 302 13.50 -16.79 -2.12
N ILE A 303 12.18 -16.94 -2.00
CA ILE A 303 11.20 -16.17 -2.79
C ILE A 303 10.94 -14.77 -2.20
N ILE A 304 11.29 -14.57 -0.93
CA ILE A 304 10.98 -13.35 -0.20
C ILE A 304 12.01 -12.28 -0.60
N PRO A 305 11.58 -11.12 -1.14
CA PRO A 305 12.50 -10.05 -1.48
C PRO A 305 13.19 -9.50 -0.22
N THR A 306 14.51 -9.43 -0.26
CA THR A 306 15.34 -8.86 0.82
C THR A 306 15.42 -7.35 0.70
N LEU A 307 15.18 -6.62 1.78
CA LEU A 307 15.44 -5.17 1.85
C LEU A 307 16.95 -4.94 1.98
N SER A 308 17.59 -4.38 0.94
CA SER A 308 19.01 -4.00 0.92
C SER A 308 19.25 -2.49 0.90
#